data_AF-W9QVN8-F1
#
_entry.id   AF-W9QVN8-F1
#
_cell.length_a   1.000
_cell.length_b   1.000
_cell.length_c   1.000
_cell.angle_alpha   90.00
_cell.angle_beta   90.00
_cell.angle_gamma   90.00
#
_symmetry.space_group_name_H-M   'P 1'
#
loop_
_entity.id
_entity.type
_entity.pdbx_description
1 polymer ?
#
loop_
_entity_poly.entity_id
_entity_poly.type
_entity_poly.pdbx_seq_one_letter_code
_entity_poly.pdbx_strand_id
1 'polypeptide(L)'
;MSHRLVTITFIFATLLLCSILFTRSSPHFSTSLSLQNHAAVFSNDPHLNSRLAHAEKLWKRSIKAREEMAQVVGYDAKFPDGYMNPFNVWDFARPSFFCPHDLERVGSISDGGKIICGMSRYEKECPGPSSDSNKARELIVYSFGVSDDSSFEAELLQRTNARIWGYDGTVDKWAQQVPEFIWSRAKFQKAMIGKVSDSKARPPVFSIQDLMKINGHSYVDLIKMDIEGAEFDALTSLIESVKEQRKNGNATLPFGQLLVEMHLKKAPEGVTVPNDLRSWLKWWYSLETMGLRPVSNEDNWIGDRVYGMPRFMEYTFINAMDKERNLLLWT
;
A
#
# COMPACT_ATOMS: atom_id res chain seq x y z
N MET A 1 14.23 25.54 -65.66
CA MET A 1 14.63 25.23 -64.27
C MET A 1 13.45 24.79 -63.36
N SER A 2 12.26 24.44 -63.88
CA SER A 2 11.15 23.93 -63.05
C SER A 2 10.96 22.40 -63.07
N HIS A 3 11.46 21.68 -64.08
CA HIS A 3 11.31 20.21 -64.14
C HIS A 3 12.29 19.43 -63.26
N ARG A 4 13.49 19.96 -62.96
CA ARG A 4 14.47 19.26 -62.10
C ARG A 4 14.14 19.35 -60.61
N LEU A 5 13.43 20.40 -60.16
CA LEU A 5 13.05 20.54 -58.76
C LEU A 5 11.93 19.56 -58.37
N VAL A 6 10.92 19.38 -59.25
CA VAL A 6 9.77 18.49 -59.00
C VAL A 6 10.21 17.02 -58.91
N THR A 7 11.18 16.59 -59.70
CA THR A 7 11.71 15.21 -59.65
C THR A 7 12.49 14.94 -58.37
N ILE A 8 13.24 15.93 -57.85
CA ILE A 8 14.02 15.76 -56.61
C ILE A 8 13.08 15.69 -55.40
N THR A 9 12.01 16.50 -55.36
CA THR A 9 11.02 16.45 -54.27
C THR A 9 10.24 15.13 -54.26
N PHE A 10 9.94 14.56 -55.43
CA PHE A 10 9.25 13.26 -55.53
C PHE A 10 10.13 12.09 -55.09
N ILE A 11 11.43 12.12 -55.41
CA ILE A 11 12.39 11.08 -54.98
C ILE A 11 12.61 11.13 -53.46
N PHE A 12 12.70 12.33 -52.86
CA PHE A 12 12.80 12.45 -51.40
C PHE A 12 11.52 12.03 -50.68
N ALA A 13 10.34 12.37 -51.21
CA ALA A 13 9.06 11.95 -50.61
C ALA A 13 8.84 10.43 -50.69
N THR A 14 9.27 9.77 -51.78
CA THR A 14 9.18 8.31 -51.92
C THR A 14 10.23 7.57 -51.09
N LEU A 15 11.45 8.09 -50.93
CA LEU A 15 12.44 7.53 -50.01
C LEU A 15 12.02 7.66 -48.53
N LEU A 16 11.37 8.78 -48.16
CA LEU A 16 10.84 8.97 -46.81
C LEU A 16 9.61 8.08 -46.52
N LEU A 17 8.74 7.86 -47.51
CA LEU A 17 7.60 6.94 -47.36
C LEU A 17 8.06 5.48 -47.28
N CYS A 18 9.09 5.10 -48.06
CA CYS A 18 9.70 3.77 -47.96
C CYS A 18 10.41 3.57 -46.62
N SER A 19 11.13 4.56 -46.07
CA SER A 19 11.76 4.40 -44.75
C SER A 19 10.73 4.30 -43.61
N ILE A 20 9.58 4.97 -43.71
CA ILE A 20 8.46 4.86 -42.76
C ILE A 20 7.72 3.52 -42.90
N LEU A 21 7.65 2.94 -44.11
CA LEU A 21 7.06 1.62 -44.33
C LEU A 21 8.02 0.45 -43.97
N PHE A 22 9.34 0.64 -44.08
CA PHE A 22 10.36 -0.35 -43.69
C PHE A 22 10.74 -0.30 -42.20
N THR A 23 10.33 0.72 -41.47
CA THR A 23 10.46 0.79 -39.99
C THR A 23 9.26 0.19 -39.26
N ARG A 24 8.25 -0.31 -39.98
CA ARG A 24 7.06 -0.97 -39.42
C ARG A 24 7.09 -2.50 -39.42
N SER A 25 8.22 -3.10 -39.76
CA SER A 25 8.42 -4.56 -39.73
C SER A 25 9.59 -4.93 -38.85
N SER A 26 9.48 -4.62 -37.55
CA SER A 26 10.26 -5.36 -36.54
C SER A 26 9.82 -6.82 -36.60
N PRO A 27 10.74 -7.79 -36.75
CA PRO A 27 10.37 -9.19 -36.65
C PRO A 27 9.88 -9.42 -35.22
N HIS A 28 8.64 -9.88 -35.09
CA HIS A 28 8.17 -10.51 -33.87
C HIS A 28 9.11 -11.68 -33.58
N PHE A 29 10.08 -11.46 -32.70
CA PHE A 29 10.82 -12.52 -32.05
C PHE A 29 9.85 -13.17 -31.07
N SER A 30 9.03 -14.09 -31.56
CA SER A 30 8.29 -15.04 -30.74
C SER A 30 9.28 -16.06 -30.18
N THR A 31 10.06 -15.63 -29.18
CA THR A 31 10.59 -16.58 -28.21
C THR A 31 9.39 -17.12 -27.44
N SER A 32 8.83 -18.23 -27.93
CA SER A 32 8.05 -19.12 -27.08
C SER A 32 9.00 -19.71 -26.04
N LEU A 33 9.32 -18.92 -25.02
CA LEU A 33 9.72 -19.47 -23.74
C LEU A 33 8.49 -20.24 -23.27
N SER A 34 8.53 -21.55 -23.53
CA SER A 34 7.74 -22.53 -22.80
C SER A 34 8.10 -22.35 -21.33
N LEU A 35 7.41 -21.44 -20.65
CA LEU A 35 7.29 -21.44 -19.21
C LEU A 35 6.55 -22.73 -18.90
N GLN A 36 7.32 -23.81 -18.74
CA GLN A 36 6.82 -24.99 -18.06
C GLN A 36 6.30 -24.48 -16.72
N ASN A 37 4.98 -24.43 -16.58
CA ASN A 37 4.27 -24.27 -15.32
C ASN A 37 4.72 -25.41 -14.39
N HIS A 38 5.90 -25.25 -13.80
CA HIS A 38 6.21 -25.86 -12.54
C HIS A 38 5.36 -25.07 -11.56
N ALA A 39 4.11 -25.51 -11.42
CA ALA A 39 3.40 -25.31 -10.17
C ALA A 39 4.26 -26.00 -9.11
N ALA A 40 5.30 -25.32 -8.66
CA ALA A 40 5.99 -25.65 -7.44
C ALA A 40 4.89 -25.54 -6.41
N VAL A 41 4.40 -26.70 -5.98
CA VAL A 41 3.55 -26.82 -4.80
C VAL A 41 4.40 -26.25 -3.68
N PHE A 42 4.28 -24.95 -3.41
CA PHE A 42 4.96 -24.31 -2.29
C PHE A 42 4.37 -24.94 -1.04
N SER A 43 5.08 -25.97 -0.56
CA SER A 43 4.77 -26.65 0.67
C SER A 43 4.77 -25.64 1.81
N ASN A 44 3.88 -25.86 2.78
CA ASN A 44 3.98 -25.32 4.12
C ASN A 44 5.45 -25.14 4.54
N ASP A 45 5.90 -23.91 4.75
CA ASP A 45 7.30 -23.64 5.09
C ASP A 45 7.53 -24.08 6.54
N PRO A 46 8.28 -25.19 6.77
CA PRO A 46 8.46 -25.72 8.11
C PRO A 46 9.26 -24.76 9.02
N HIS A 47 9.94 -23.77 8.45
CA HIS A 47 10.74 -22.80 9.18
C HIS A 47 10.03 -21.47 9.44
N LEU A 48 8.80 -21.27 8.93
CA LEU A 48 8.07 -20.01 9.06
C LEU A 48 7.97 -19.53 10.52
N ASN A 49 7.58 -20.42 11.43
CA ASN A 49 7.47 -20.11 12.86
C ASN A 49 8.80 -19.66 13.47
N SER A 50 9.91 -20.32 13.10
CA SER A 50 11.24 -19.95 13.59
C SER A 50 11.68 -18.59 13.04
N ARG A 51 11.39 -18.32 11.76
CA ARG A 51 11.67 -17.02 11.12
C ARG A 51 10.87 -15.91 11.78
N LEU A 52 9.56 -16.09 11.98
CA LEU A 52 8.71 -15.11 12.68
C LEU A 52 9.17 -14.87 14.12
N ALA A 53 9.57 -15.91 14.86
CA ALA A 53 10.11 -15.76 16.21
C ALA A 53 11.44 -14.96 16.22
N HIS A 54 12.29 -15.16 15.21
CA HIS A 54 13.50 -14.37 15.04
C HIS A 54 13.18 -12.90 14.71
N ALA A 55 12.26 -12.64 13.78
CA ALA A 55 11.81 -11.29 13.44
C ALA A 55 11.25 -10.55 14.66
N GLU A 56 10.44 -11.21 15.49
CA GLU A 56 9.89 -10.64 16.72
C GLU A 56 10.99 -10.28 17.73
N LYS A 57 12.07 -11.08 17.81
CA LYS A 57 13.24 -10.77 18.65
C LYS A 57 13.98 -9.51 18.16
N LEU A 58 14.16 -9.37 16.85
CA LEU A 58 14.81 -8.20 16.25
C LEU A 58 13.96 -6.93 16.44
N TRP A 59 12.65 -7.04 16.25
CA TRP A 59 11.71 -5.96 16.50
C TRP A 59 11.70 -5.51 17.98
N LYS A 60 11.69 -6.44 18.93
CA LYS A 60 11.81 -6.09 20.38
C LYS A 60 13.12 -5.37 20.69
N ARG A 61 14.21 -5.70 20.00
CA ARG A 61 15.48 -4.96 20.14
C ARG A 61 15.36 -3.54 19.59
N SER A 62 14.69 -3.34 18.45
CA SER A 62 14.52 -2.01 17.87
C SER A 62 13.67 -1.09 18.74
N ILE A 63 12.65 -1.60 19.45
CA ILE A 63 11.87 -0.80 20.40
C ILE A 63 12.79 -0.20 21.48
N LYS A 64 13.66 -1.02 22.07
CA LYS A 64 14.60 -0.55 23.11
C LYS A 64 15.55 0.52 22.57
N ALA A 65 16.13 0.28 21.39
CA ALA A 65 17.02 1.26 20.75
C ALA A 65 16.31 2.58 20.43
N ARG A 66 15.04 2.52 19.99
CA ARG A 66 14.19 3.68 19.75
C ARG A 66 13.88 4.45 21.03
N GLU A 67 13.59 3.76 22.13
CA GLU A 67 13.36 4.37 23.44
C GLU A 67 14.62 5.04 23.98
N GLU A 68 15.78 4.40 23.87
CA GLU A 68 17.09 4.98 24.21
C GLU A 68 17.36 6.25 23.39
N MET A 69 17.09 6.21 22.08
CA MET A 69 17.22 7.38 21.21
C MET A 69 16.26 8.50 21.63
N ALA A 70 15.00 8.18 21.92
CA ALA A 70 14.00 9.17 22.34
C ALA A 70 14.35 9.83 23.69
N GLN A 71 14.98 9.09 24.61
CA GLN A 71 15.48 9.62 25.87
C GLN A 71 16.63 10.63 25.67
N VAL A 72 17.56 10.33 24.75
CA VAL A 72 18.68 11.22 24.41
C VAL A 72 18.19 12.51 23.76
N VAL A 73 17.19 12.41 22.87
CA VAL A 73 16.65 13.55 22.12
C VAL A 73 15.69 14.39 22.95
N GLY A 74 14.95 13.75 23.86
CA GLY A 74 13.86 14.35 24.63
C GLY A 74 12.51 14.18 23.93
N TYR A 75 11.54 13.60 24.63
CA TYR A 75 10.21 13.29 24.08
C TYR A 75 9.42 14.54 23.65
N ASP A 76 9.64 15.68 24.30
CA ASP A 76 8.96 16.95 23.99
C ASP A 76 9.69 17.77 22.92
N ALA A 77 10.72 17.21 22.28
CA ALA A 77 11.36 17.83 21.15
C ALA A 77 10.35 18.00 20.01
N LYS A 78 10.26 19.22 19.48
CA LYS A 78 9.64 19.44 18.17
C LYS A 78 10.34 18.56 17.15
N PHE A 79 9.60 18.09 16.14
CA PHE A 79 10.23 17.38 15.05
C PHE A 79 11.40 18.16 14.49
N PRO A 80 12.49 17.50 14.12
CA PRO A 80 13.56 18.19 13.45
C PRO A 80 13.02 18.72 12.12
N ASP A 81 12.80 20.03 12.01
CA ASP A 81 12.35 20.73 10.79
C ASP A 81 13.49 20.82 9.72
N GLY A 82 14.48 19.92 9.82
CA GLY A 82 15.69 19.81 9.01
C GLY A 82 16.63 18.73 9.56
N TYR A 83 17.75 18.43 8.87
CA TYR A 83 18.78 17.51 9.40
C TYR A 83 19.49 18.16 10.60
N MET A 84 19.00 17.91 11.81
CA MET A 84 19.61 18.42 13.05
C MET A 84 20.15 17.24 13.85
N ASN A 85 21.47 16.98 13.75
CA ASN A 85 22.19 15.92 14.49
C ASN A 85 21.61 14.50 14.30
N PRO A 86 22.45 13.54 13.89
CA PRO A 86 22.43 12.82 12.61
C PRO A 86 21.14 12.08 12.18
N PHE A 87 19.97 12.34 12.76
CA PHE A 87 18.71 11.61 12.51
C PHE A 87 17.53 12.52 12.11
N ASN A 88 16.48 11.92 11.56
CA ASN A 88 15.19 12.53 11.27
C ASN A 88 14.03 11.77 11.98
N VAL A 89 12.79 12.24 11.84
CA VAL A 89 11.62 11.66 12.53
C VAL A 89 11.38 10.18 12.20
N TRP A 90 11.74 9.74 11.00
CA TRP A 90 11.53 8.36 10.54
C TRP A 90 12.59 7.39 11.05
N ASP A 91 13.74 7.87 11.55
CA ASP A 91 14.74 7.01 12.19
C ASP A 91 14.19 6.39 13.48
N PHE A 92 13.19 7.02 14.10
CA PHE A 92 12.45 6.44 15.21
C PHE A 92 11.51 5.31 14.79
N ALA A 93 11.33 5.04 13.50
CA ALA A 93 10.30 4.14 12.99
C ALA A 93 10.84 3.13 11.95
N ARG A 94 12.16 2.90 11.92
CA ARG A 94 12.79 1.98 10.96
C ARG A 94 12.19 0.56 11.03
N PRO A 95 11.91 -0.07 9.87
CA PRO A 95 11.53 -1.48 9.81
C PRO A 95 12.59 -2.37 10.46
N SER A 96 12.13 -3.28 11.31
CA SER A 96 12.98 -4.20 12.08
C SER A 96 12.42 -5.61 12.14
N PHE A 97 11.25 -5.82 11.54
CA PHE A 97 10.62 -7.12 11.36
C PHE A 97 10.75 -7.48 9.88
N PHE A 98 11.45 -8.54 9.52
CA PHE A 98 11.59 -8.88 8.10
C PHE A 98 10.31 -9.55 7.58
N CYS A 99 9.98 -9.31 6.31
CA CYS A 99 8.89 -10.02 5.65
C CYS A 99 9.19 -11.54 5.64
N PRO A 100 8.25 -12.39 6.09
CA PRO A 100 8.43 -13.85 6.04
C PRO A 100 8.38 -14.42 4.62
N HIS A 101 8.03 -13.63 3.61
CA HIS A 101 7.91 -14.04 2.21
C HIS A 101 8.74 -13.10 1.32
N ASP A 102 8.39 -12.98 0.05
CA ASP A 102 8.90 -11.97 -0.88
C ASP A 102 8.47 -10.54 -0.48
N LEU A 103 9.31 -9.55 -0.79
CA LEU A 103 8.93 -8.13 -0.82
C LEU A 103 8.89 -7.71 -2.29
N GLU A 104 7.74 -7.24 -2.76
CA GLU A 104 7.52 -6.89 -4.16
C GLU A 104 6.82 -5.52 -4.26
N ARG A 105 7.28 -4.67 -5.18
CA ARG A 105 6.56 -3.45 -5.55
C ARG A 105 5.45 -3.80 -6.54
N VAL A 106 4.21 -3.50 -6.17
CA VAL A 106 3.01 -3.78 -6.98
C VAL A 106 2.39 -2.46 -7.45
N GLY A 107 1.99 -2.41 -8.71
CA GLY A 107 1.54 -1.20 -9.41
C GLY A 107 2.68 -0.47 -10.12
N SER A 108 2.55 0.84 -10.23
CA SER A 108 3.56 1.71 -10.84
C SER A 108 4.93 1.54 -10.17
N ILE A 109 6.00 1.50 -10.97
CA ILE A 109 7.38 1.53 -10.45
C ILE A 109 7.72 2.89 -9.82
N SER A 110 7.00 3.94 -10.22
CA SER A 110 7.08 5.28 -9.65
C SER A 110 6.05 5.43 -8.53
N ASP A 111 5.71 6.66 -8.17
CA ASP A 111 4.57 7.02 -7.33
C ASP A 111 3.28 6.25 -7.71
N GLY A 112 2.45 5.97 -6.70
CA GLY A 112 1.19 5.22 -6.80
C GLY A 112 1.28 3.71 -6.51
N GLY A 113 2.40 3.06 -6.86
CA GLY A 113 2.69 1.67 -6.47
C GLY A 113 3.01 1.54 -4.98
N LYS A 114 2.93 0.33 -4.42
CA LYS A 114 3.24 0.09 -2.99
C LYS A 114 3.98 -1.24 -2.81
N ILE A 115 4.87 -1.33 -1.81
CA ILE A 115 5.55 -2.59 -1.46
C ILE A 115 4.60 -3.53 -0.70
N ILE A 116 4.41 -4.74 -1.23
CA ILE A 116 3.69 -5.83 -0.58
C ILE A 116 4.68 -6.86 -0.03
N CYS A 117 4.43 -7.31 1.19
CA CYS A 117 4.99 -8.53 1.73
C CYS A 117 4.13 -9.74 1.35
N GLY A 118 4.72 -10.70 0.64
CA GLY A 118 4.13 -11.98 0.28
C GLY A 118 3.16 -11.92 -0.88
N MET A 119 3.50 -11.21 -1.97
CA MET A 119 2.66 -11.20 -3.15
C MET A 119 2.53 -12.61 -3.74
N SER A 120 3.63 -13.38 -3.78
CA SER A 120 3.59 -14.79 -4.18
C SER A 120 2.65 -15.64 -3.32
N ARG A 121 2.50 -15.29 -2.02
CA ARG A 121 1.57 -15.97 -1.11
C ARG A 121 0.13 -15.64 -1.45
N TYR A 122 -0.19 -14.38 -1.77
CA TYR A 122 -1.53 -14.00 -2.20
C TYR A 122 -1.91 -14.66 -3.53
N GLU A 123 -1.00 -14.74 -4.51
CA GLU A 123 -1.25 -15.45 -5.78
C GLU A 123 -1.54 -16.93 -5.57
N LYS A 124 -0.84 -17.57 -4.63
CA LYS A 124 -1.03 -18.99 -4.31
C LYS A 124 -2.36 -19.26 -3.62
N GLU A 125 -2.67 -18.51 -2.57
CA GLU A 125 -3.82 -18.79 -1.69
C GLU A 125 -5.13 -18.17 -2.21
N CYS A 126 -5.03 -17.15 -3.07
CA CYS A 126 -6.13 -16.41 -3.67
C CYS A 126 -5.95 -16.29 -5.21
N PRO A 127 -5.76 -17.40 -5.94
CA PRO A 127 -5.36 -17.38 -7.35
C PRO A 127 -6.39 -16.71 -8.25
N GLY A 128 -5.93 -15.85 -9.15
CA GLY A 128 -6.76 -15.21 -10.17
C GLY A 128 -6.88 -16.02 -11.48
N PRO A 129 -7.74 -15.56 -12.41
CA PRO A 129 -8.79 -14.55 -12.19
C PRO A 129 -9.96 -15.12 -11.37
N SER A 130 -10.75 -14.26 -10.71
CA SER A 130 -11.99 -14.71 -10.05
C SER A 130 -12.95 -15.27 -11.10
N SER A 131 -13.51 -16.44 -10.83
CA SER A 131 -14.57 -17.08 -11.63
C SER A 131 -15.53 -17.80 -10.70
N ASP A 132 -16.75 -18.08 -11.15
CA ASP A 132 -17.72 -18.88 -10.36
C ASP A 132 -17.21 -20.30 -10.08
N SER A 133 -16.21 -20.77 -10.84
CA SER A 133 -15.52 -22.03 -10.63
C SER A 133 -14.34 -21.95 -9.65
N ASN A 134 -13.89 -20.74 -9.29
CA ASN A 134 -12.81 -20.52 -8.35
C ASN A 134 -13.32 -20.70 -6.92
N LYS A 135 -12.92 -21.80 -6.28
CA LYS A 135 -13.31 -22.14 -4.91
C LYS A 135 -12.39 -21.54 -3.85
N ALA A 136 -11.32 -20.85 -4.25
CA ALA A 136 -10.42 -20.22 -3.29
C ALA A 136 -11.12 -19.06 -2.59
N ARG A 137 -10.68 -18.77 -1.36
CA ARG A 137 -11.17 -17.60 -0.62
C ARG A 137 -10.82 -16.33 -1.39
N GLU A 138 -11.73 -15.37 -1.43
CA GLU A 138 -11.48 -14.05 -2.04
C GLU A 138 -10.47 -13.25 -1.22
N LEU A 139 -9.54 -12.57 -1.91
CA LEU A 139 -8.66 -11.56 -1.32
C LEU A 139 -9.41 -10.23 -1.17
N ILE A 140 -9.70 -9.82 0.05
CA ILE A 140 -10.46 -8.59 0.34
C ILE A 140 -9.49 -7.43 0.53
N VAL A 141 -9.59 -6.41 -0.33
CA VAL A 141 -8.66 -5.27 -0.33
C VAL A 141 -9.42 -3.97 -0.18
N TYR A 142 -8.97 -3.12 0.74
CA TYR A 142 -9.45 -1.74 0.85
C TYR A 142 -8.37 -0.80 0.33
N SER A 143 -8.74 0.13 -0.55
CA SER A 143 -7.85 1.16 -1.06
C SER A 143 -8.42 2.53 -0.73
N PHE A 144 -7.70 3.29 0.09
CA PHE A 144 -8.10 4.61 0.56
C PHE A 144 -7.16 5.65 -0.03
N GLY A 145 -7.74 6.63 -0.74
CA GLY A 145 -6.96 7.61 -1.51
C GLY A 145 -6.38 6.98 -2.77
N VAL A 146 -7.23 6.83 -3.77
CA VAL A 146 -6.88 6.21 -5.05
C VAL A 146 -6.25 7.23 -5.99
N SER A 147 -6.72 8.48 -5.95
CA SER A 147 -6.30 9.56 -6.85
C SER A 147 -6.40 9.16 -8.33
N ASP A 148 -5.42 9.57 -9.14
CA ASP A 148 -5.30 9.36 -10.58
C ASP A 148 -4.42 8.18 -10.98
N ASP A 149 -3.97 7.36 -10.01
CA ASP A 149 -3.28 6.09 -10.27
C ASP A 149 -3.93 4.90 -9.58
N SER A 150 -4.55 4.04 -10.38
CA SER A 150 -5.12 2.77 -9.93
C SER A 150 -4.30 1.54 -10.37
N SER A 151 -3.00 1.74 -10.64
CA SER A 151 -2.09 0.67 -11.10
C SER A 151 -1.94 -0.45 -10.07
N PHE A 152 -1.86 -0.10 -8.78
CA PHE A 152 -1.80 -1.05 -7.67
C PHE A 152 -3.02 -1.98 -7.65
N GLU A 153 -4.21 -1.40 -7.72
CA GLU A 153 -5.47 -2.14 -7.71
C GLU A 153 -5.62 -3.01 -8.96
N ALA A 154 -5.26 -2.47 -10.13
CA ALA A 154 -5.30 -3.19 -11.39
C ALA A 154 -4.40 -4.43 -11.36
N GLU A 155 -3.18 -4.31 -10.86
CA GLU A 155 -2.25 -5.43 -10.79
C GLU A 155 -2.71 -6.52 -9.82
N LEU A 156 -3.22 -6.14 -8.64
CA LEU A 156 -3.83 -7.12 -7.71
C LEU A 156 -5.01 -7.86 -8.35
N LEU A 157 -5.89 -7.14 -9.06
CA LEU A 157 -7.04 -7.73 -9.75
C LEU A 157 -6.61 -8.70 -10.87
N GLN A 158 -5.46 -8.45 -11.51
CA GLN A 158 -4.92 -9.29 -12.59
C GLN A 158 -4.32 -10.59 -12.05
N ARG A 159 -3.61 -10.51 -10.94
CA ARG A 159 -2.81 -11.62 -10.38
C ARG A 159 -3.61 -12.52 -9.44
N THR A 160 -4.67 -12.00 -8.83
CA THR A 160 -5.43 -12.69 -7.78
C THR A 160 -6.93 -12.68 -8.03
N ASN A 161 -7.68 -13.41 -7.21
CA ASN A 161 -9.13 -13.34 -7.18
C ASN A 161 -9.68 -12.13 -6.39
N ALA A 162 -8.86 -11.09 -6.20
CA ALA A 162 -9.20 -9.96 -5.33
C ALA A 162 -10.56 -9.31 -5.63
N ARG A 163 -11.17 -8.83 -4.56
CA ARG A 163 -12.21 -7.82 -4.58
C ARG A 163 -11.73 -6.59 -3.83
N ILE A 164 -11.86 -5.45 -4.48
CA ILE A 164 -11.31 -4.18 -4.03
C ILE A 164 -12.44 -3.19 -3.76
N TRP A 165 -12.36 -2.51 -2.63
CA TRP A 165 -13.20 -1.38 -2.28
C TRP A 165 -12.35 -0.12 -2.20
N GLY A 166 -12.53 0.76 -3.18
CA GLY A 166 -11.86 2.05 -3.31
C GLY A 166 -12.70 3.18 -2.73
N TYR A 167 -12.07 4.03 -1.94
CA TYR A 167 -12.69 5.23 -1.38
C TYR A 167 -11.77 6.44 -1.54
N ASP A 168 -12.30 7.47 -2.19
CA ASP A 168 -11.58 8.73 -2.37
C ASP A 168 -12.59 9.89 -2.50
N GLY A 169 -12.39 10.98 -1.76
CA GLY A 169 -13.28 12.14 -1.82
C GLY A 169 -12.95 13.14 -2.92
N THR A 170 -11.82 12.99 -3.60
CA THR A 170 -11.27 13.96 -4.56
C THR A 170 -11.57 13.58 -6.01
N VAL A 171 -11.66 12.29 -6.33
CA VAL A 171 -11.98 11.77 -7.66
C VAL A 171 -13.38 11.16 -7.71
N ASP A 172 -13.93 10.96 -8.92
CA ASP A 172 -15.30 10.43 -9.11
C ASP A 172 -15.33 8.93 -9.46
N LYS A 173 -14.18 8.36 -9.83
CA LYS A 173 -14.05 6.97 -10.28
C LYS A 173 -12.59 6.53 -10.22
N TRP A 174 -12.37 5.23 -10.44
CA TRP A 174 -11.04 4.68 -10.69
C TRP A 174 -10.30 5.37 -11.84
N ALA A 175 -8.98 5.37 -11.78
CA ALA A 175 -8.13 5.78 -12.88
C ALA A 175 -8.18 4.75 -14.04
N GLN A 176 -7.57 5.11 -15.18
CA GLN A 176 -7.67 4.38 -16.44
C GLN A 176 -7.22 2.90 -16.37
N GLN A 177 -6.37 2.56 -15.39
CA GLN A 177 -5.84 1.21 -15.16
C GLN A 177 -6.93 0.24 -14.69
N VAL A 178 -8.04 0.72 -14.10
CA VAL A 178 -9.19 -0.09 -13.66
C VAL A 178 -10.43 0.26 -14.50
N PRO A 179 -10.56 -0.31 -15.72
CA PRO A 179 -11.66 -0.01 -16.62
C PRO A 179 -13.01 -0.58 -16.14
N GLU A 180 -14.11 -0.06 -16.68
CA GLU A 180 -15.49 -0.37 -16.24
C GLU A 180 -15.83 -1.87 -16.22
N PHE A 181 -15.28 -2.65 -17.16
CA PHE A 181 -15.60 -4.07 -17.25
C PHE A 181 -15.09 -4.91 -16.06
N ILE A 182 -14.17 -4.39 -15.24
CA ILE A 182 -13.70 -5.06 -14.01
C ILE A 182 -14.34 -4.51 -12.72
N TRP A 183 -15.25 -3.55 -12.80
CA TRP A 183 -15.89 -2.92 -11.63
C TRP A 183 -16.75 -3.88 -10.80
N SER A 184 -17.14 -5.04 -11.34
CA SER A 184 -17.79 -6.11 -10.56
C SER A 184 -16.94 -6.61 -9.39
N ARG A 185 -15.60 -6.49 -9.53
CA ARG A 185 -14.60 -6.81 -8.50
C ARG A 185 -13.94 -5.59 -7.88
N ALA A 186 -14.02 -4.42 -8.51
CA ALA A 186 -13.43 -3.17 -8.02
C ALA A 186 -14.52 -2.12 -7.80
N LYS A 187 -15.06 -2.05 -6.58
CA LYS A 187 -16.11 -1.10 -6.21
C LYS A 187 -15.47 0.22 -5.82
N PHE A 188 -15.89 1.32 -6.45
CA PHE A 188 -15.46 2.66 -6.08
C PHE A 188 -16.61 3.42 -5.40
N GLN A 189 -16.28 4.20 -4.37
CA GLN A 189 -17.20 5.15 -3.77
C GLN A 189 -16.49 6.47 -3.48
N LYS A 190 -17.09 7.58 -3.93
CA LYS A 190 -16.61 8.91 -3.59
C LYS A 190 -16.87 9.23 -2.11
N ALA A 191 -15.84 9.11 -1.28
CA ALA A 191 -15.92 9.32 0.17
C ALA A 191 -14.54 9.58 0.79
N MET A 192 -14.51 10.37 1.86
CA MET A 192 -13.31 10.55 2.68
C MET A 192 -13.25 9.51 3.78
N ILE A 193 -12.04 9.20 4.22
CA ILE A 193 -11.80 8.36 5.40
C ILE A 193 -11.42 9.25 6.57
N GLY A 194 -11.98 8.99 7.74
CA GLY A 194 -11.73 9.82 8.91
C GLY A 194 -12.05 9.14 10.24
N LYS A 195 -11.98 9.91 11.32
CA LYS A 195 -12.18 9.42 12.69
C LYS A 195 -13.62 8.95 12.94
N VAL A 196 -14.61 9.73 12.51
CA VAL A 196 -16.03 9.51 12.78
C VAL A 196 -16.79 9.59 11.46
N SER A 197 -17.71 8.66 11.24
CA SER A 197 -18.54 8.65 10.04
C SER A 197 -19.54 9.82 10.07
N ASP A 198 -19.61 10.56 8.96
CA ASP A 198 -20.62 11.56 8.68
C ASP A 198 -21.10 11.42 7.23
N SER A 199 -22.25 10.75 7.05
CA SER A 199 -22.87 10.56 5.74
C SER A 199 -23.51 11.85 5.18
N LYS A 200 -23.65 12.90 5.99
CA LYS A 200 -24.19 14.20 5.58
C LYS A 200 -23.10 15.13 5.05
N ALA A 201 -21.84 14.88 5.39
CA ALA A 201 -20.70 15.57 4.82
C ALA A 201 -20.68 15.47 3.27
N ARG A 202 -19.95 16.40 2.65
CA ARG A 202 -19.82 16.50 1.18
C ARG A 202 -18.35 16.67 0.81
N PRO A 203 -17.68 15.62 0.30
CA PRO A 203 -18.12 14.21 0.22
C PRO A 203 -18.37 13.56 1.60
N PRO A 204 -19.13 12.44 1.68
CA PRO A 204 -19.36 11.75 2.95
C PRO A 204 -18.04 11.26 3.55
N VAL A 205 -17.95 11.27 4.88
CA VAL A 205 -16.78 10.78 5.63
C VAL A 205 -17.16 9.44 6.27
N PHE A 206 -16.30 8.44 6.22
CA PHE A 206 -16.51 7.17 6.92
C PHE A 206 -15.29 6.76 7.76
N SER A 207 -15.57 6.14 8.90
CA SER A 207 -14.57 5.38 9.63
C SER A 207 -14.34 4.00 8.99
N ILE A 208 -13.14 3.43 9.18
CA ILE A 208 -12.79 2.13 8.59
C ILE A 208 -13.74 1.02 9.10
N GLN A 209 -14.02 1.02 10.41
CA GLN A 209 -14.91 0.04 11.03
C GLN A 209 -16.36 0.12 10.51
N ASP A 210 -16.84 1.31 10.13
CA ASP A 210 -18.17 1.44 9.56
C ASP A 210 -18.20 0.99 8.10
N LEU A 211 -17.15 1.27 7.31
CA LEU A 211 -17.02 0.71 5.96
C LEU A 211 -16.95 -0.82 5.99
N MET A 212 -16.22 -1.39 6.94
CA MET A 212 -16.21 -2.84 7.19
C MET A 212 -17.62 -3.37 7.47
N LYS A 213 -18.40 -2.73 8.36
CA LYS A 213 -19.79 -3.12 8.63
C LYS A 213 -20.70 -2.98 7.40
N ILE A 214 -20.61 -1.86 6.69
CA ILE A 214 -21.40 -1.57 5.48
C ILE A 214 -21.18 -2.64 4.42
N ASN A 215 -19.92 -3.07 4.24
CA ASN A 215 -19.57 -4.09 3.26
C ASN A 215 -19.75 -5.53 3.77
N GLY A 216 -20.12 -5.72 5.04
CA GLY A 216 -20.27 -7.05 5.65
C GLY A 216 -18.95 -7.78 5.91
N HIS A 217 -17.84 -7.06 6.03
CA HIS A 217 -16.52 -7.64 6.25
C HIS A 217 -16.13 -7.66 7.72
N SER A 218 -15.77 -8.82 8.24
CA SER A 218 -15.17 -8.99 9.57
C SER A 218 -13.63 -9.00 9.55
N TYR A 219 -13.05 -9.05 8.34
CA TYR A 219 -11.61 -9.07 8.10
C TYR A 219 -11.28 -8.49 6.71
N VAL A 220 -10.13 -7.82 6.59
CA VAL A 220 -9.59 -7.30 5.32
C VAL A 220 -8.17 -7.84 5.14
N ASP A 221 -7.82 -8.36 3.98
CA ASP A 221 -6.48 -8.93 3.78
C ASP A 221 -5.41 -7.85 3.65
N LEU A 222 -5.72 -6.80 2.90
CA LEU A 222 -4.81 -5.70 2.60
C LEU A 222 -5.53 -4.36 2.65
N ILE A 223 -4.94 -3.39 3.35
CA ILE A 223 -5.36 -1.99 3.30
C ILE A 223 -4.24 -1.18 2.65
N LYS A 224 -4.52 -0.52 1.52
CA LYS A 224 -3.72 0.60 1.00
C LYS A 224 -4.33 1.89 1.54
N MET A 225 -3.51 2.80 2.05
CA MET A 225 -3.95 4.05 2.65
C MET A 225 -3.01 5.20 2.32
N ASP A 226 -3.55 6.21 1.65
CA ASP A 226 -2.85 7.44 1.31
C ASP A 226 -3.88 8.58 1.35
N ILE A 227 -4.11 9.16 2.52
CA ILE A 227 -5.26 10.05 2.77
C ILE A 227 -4.83 11.39 3.36
N GLU A 228 -3.66 11.86 2.94
CA GLU A 228 -3.19 13.24 3.07
C GLU A 228 -3.21 13.79 4.51
N GLY A 229 -2.91 12.94 5.50
CA GLY A 229 -2.83 13.28 6.92
C GLY A 229 -3.95 12.68 7.77
N ALA A 230 -5.03 12.20 7.15
CA ALA A 230 -6.12 11.55 7.89
C ALA A 230 -5.77 10.13 8.38
N GLU A 231 -4.59 9.60 8.04
CA GLU A 231 -4.15 8.24 8.43
C GLU A 231 -4.14 8.09 9.95
N PHE A 232 -3.65 9.11 10.64
CA PHE A 232 -3.49 9.11 12.08
C PHE A 232 -4.82 8.94 12.81
N ASP A 233 -5.81 9.76 12.44
CA ASP A 233 -7.14 9.74 13.02
C ASP A 233 -7.94 8.49 12.61
N ALA A 234 -7.85 8.07 11.35
CA ALA A 234 -8.54 6.88 10.85
C ALA A 234 -8.07 5.60 11.56
N LEU A 235 -6.75 5.42 11.67
CA LEU A 235 -6.18 4.26 12.35
C LEU A 235 -6.37 4.33 13.87
N THR A 236 -6.28 5.52 14.48
CA THR A 236 -6.61 5.69 15.92
C THR A 236 -8.04 5.28 16.21
N SER A 237 -9.00 5.73 15.40
CA SER A 237 -10.41 5.37 15.53
C SER A 237 -10.64 3.86 15.42
N LEU A 238 -9.99 3.21 14.45
CA LEU A 238 -10.09 1.75 14.29
C LEU A 238 -9.53 1.01 15.52
N ILE A 239 -8.36 1.43 16.03
CA ILE A 239 -7.74 0.84 17.22
C ILE A 239 -8.66 0.98 18.45
N GLU A 240 -9.21 2.17 18.67
CA GLU A 240 -10.13 2.44 19.79
C GLU A 240 -11.39 1.57 19.68
N SER A 241 -11.98 1.48 18.49
CA SER A 241 -13.16 0.63 18.24
C SER A 241 -12.88 -0.85 18.52
N VAL A 242 -11.74 -1.36 18.08
CA VAL A 242 -11.35 -2.77 18.31
C VAL A 242 -11.10 -3.05 19.79
N LYS A 243 -10.41 -2.14 20.50
CA LYS A 243 -10.17 -2.26 21.96
C LYS A 243 -11.49 -2.28 22.74
N GLU A 244 -12.45 -1.43 22.36
CA GLU A 244 -13.76 -1.39 23.01
C GLU A 244 -14.55 -2.70 22.83
N GLN A 245 -14.48 -3.29 21.63
CA GLN A 245 -15.18 -4.56 21.32
C GLN A 245 -14.53 -5.78 22.00
N ARG A 246 -13.25 -5.70 22.38
CA ARG A 246 -12.45 -6.85 22.85
C ARG A 246 -12.02 -6.74 24.32
N LYS A 247 -12.81 -6.08 25.18
CA LYS A 247 -12.53 -5.86 26.62
C LYS A 247 -12.05 -7.07 27.43
N ASN A 248 -12.30 -8.31 26.96
CA ASN A 248 -11.94 -9.56 27.65
C ASN A 248 -10.98 -10.50 26.87
N GLY A 249 -10.29 -10.02 25.82
CA GLY A 249 -9.35 -10.84 25.05
C GLY A 249 -8.23 -10.04 24.37
N ASN A 250 -7.27 -10.74 23.75
CA ASN A 250 -6.23 -10.08 22.96
C ASN A 250 -6.89 -9.38 21.75
N ALA A 251 -6.84 -8.06 21.73
CA ALA A 251 -7.37 -7.22 20.66
C ALA A 251 -6.33 -7.13 19.53
N THR A 252 -6.62 -7.70 18.36
CA THR A 252 -5.81 -7.54 17.14
C THR A 252 -6.61 -6.78 16.08
N LEU A 253 -5.92 -5.99 15.26
CA LEU A 253 -6.58 -5.30 14.16
C LEU A 253 -7.16 -6.31 13.16
N PRO A 254 -8.36 -6.07 12.60
CA PRO A 254 -9.05 -7.02 11.74
C PRO A 254 -8.54 -6.96 10.29
N PHE A 255 -7.23 -6.85 10.10
CA PHE A 255 -6.60 -6.93 8.79
C PHE A 255 -5.21 -7.59 8.81
N GLY A 256 -4.79 -8.08 7.65
CA GLY A 256 -3.54 -8.83 7.47
C GLY A 256 -2.32 -7.95 7.20
N GLN A 257 -2.46 -6.95 6.33
CA GLN A 257 -1.39 -6.07 5.91
C GLN A 257 -1.90 -4.63 5.72
N LEU A 258 -1.08 -3.65 6.11
CA LEU A 258 -1.32 -2.22 5.91
C LEU A 258 -0.17 -1.62 5.11
N LEU A 259 -0.50 -1.04 3.96
CA LEU A 259 0.38 -0.22 3.13
C LEU A 259 -0.07 1.21 3.32
N VAL A 260 0.72 2.02 4.01
CA VAL A 260 0.30 3.37 4.41
C VAL A 260 1.34 4.39 4.05
N GLU A 261 0.93 5.48 3.42
CA GLU A 261 1.73 6.69 3.30
C GLU A 261 1.39 7.66 4.43
N MET A 262 2.38 8.00 5.24
CA MET A 262 2.18 8.84 6.41
C MET A 262 2.58 10.27 6.14
N HIS A 263 1.66 11.20 6.40
CA HIS A 263 1.84 12.61 6.10
C HIS A 263 2.07 13.47 7.36
N LEU A 264 3.33 13.70 7.75
CA LEU A 264 3.70 14.59 8.87
C LEU A 264 3.73 16.07 8.44
N LYS A 265 2.63 16.56 7.86
CA LYS A 265 2.45 17.96 7.42
C LYS A 265 1.49 18.72 8.35
N LYS A 266 1.28 20.00 8.06
CA LYS A 266 0.21 20.78 8.71
C LYS A 266 -1.13 20.08 8.44
N ALA A 267 -1.81 19.70 9.52
CA ALA A 267 -3.07 18.98 9.42
C ALA A 267 -4.14 19.82 8.70
N PRO A 268 -4.96 19.19 7.81
CA PRO A 268 -6.21 19.78 7.35
C PRO A 268 -7.14 20.14 8.51
N GLU A 269 -8.10 21.04 8.28
CA GLU A 269 -9.08 21.39 9.31
C GLU A 269 -9.84 20.14 9.79
N GLY A 270 -9.93 19.98 11.11
CA GLY A 270 -10.62 18.83 11.72
C GLY A 270 -9.85 17.50 11.70
N VAL A 271 -8.62 17.48 11.18
CA VAL A 271 -7.73 16.31 11.21
C VAL A 271 -6.62 16.51 12.24
N THR A 272 -6.27 15.45 12.95
CA THR A 272 -5.16 15.42 13.90
C THR A 272 -3.95 14.74 13.28
N VAL A 273 -2.85 15.48 13.16
CA VAL A 273 -1.54 14.95 12.77
C VAL A 273 -0.57 15.17 13.94
N PRO A 274 0.25 14.17 14.33
CA PRO A 274 1.32 14.37 15.31
C PRO A 274 2.18 15.58 14.95
N ASN A 275 2.57 16.37 15.95
CA ASN A 275 3.36 17.59 15.78
C ASN A 275 4.64 17.62 16.65
N ASP A 276 4.87 16.57 17.44
CA ASP A 276 6.05 16.36 18.26
C ASP A 276 6.41 14.87 18.35
N LEU A 277 7.62 14.59 18.85
CA LEU A 277 8.11 13.21 18.96
C LEU A 277 7.24 12.35 19.88
N ARG A 278 6.73 12.92 20.98
CA ARG A 278 5.86 12.22 21.93
C ARG A 278 4.57 11.73 21.29
N SER A 279 3.84 12.59 20.59
CA SER A 279 2.58 12.27 19.92
C SER A 279 2.80 11.26 18.78
N TRP A 280 3.89 11.41 18.03
CA TRP A 280 4.26 10.46 16.97
C TRP A 280 4.56 9.07 17.53
N LEU A 281 5.48 8.97 18.50
CA LEU A 281 5.85 7.69 19.10
C LEU A 281 4.65 7.04 19.80
N LYS A 282 3.81 7.81 20.48
CA LYS A 282 2.57 7.30 21.09
C LYS A 282 1.67 6.66 20.04
N TRP A 283 1.47 7.32 18.90
CA TRP A 283 0.67 6.78 17.81
C TRP A 283 1.32 5.53 17.20
N TRP A 284 2.63 5.57 16.94
CA TRP A 284 3.39 4.43 16.41
C TRP A 284 3.27 3.18 17.30
N TYR A 285 3.49 3.34 18.61
CA TYR A 285 3.34 2.26 19.57
C TYR A 285 1.90 1.73 19.65
N SER A 286 0.91 2.58 19.36
CA SER A 286 -0.49 2.12 19.32
C SER A 286 -0.74 1.11 18.19
N LEU A 287 -0.06 1.25 17.03
CA LEU A 287 -0.10 0.25 15.96
C LEU A 287 0.61 -1.04 16.36
N GLU A 288 1.82 -0.91 16.91
CA GLU A 288 2.67 -2.04 17.31
C GLU A 288 2.01 -2.90 18.40
N THR A 289 1.36 -2.27 19.38
CA THR A 289 0.62 -2.95 20.46
C THR A 289 -0.60 -3.72 19.95
N MET A 290 -1.13 -3.35 18.78
CA MET A 290 -2.26 -4.02 18.14
C MET A 290 -1.84 -5.10 17.14
N GLY A 291 -0.54 -5.38 17.05
CA GLY A 291 0.03 -6.49 16.29
C GLY A 291 0.75 -6.09 15.01
N LEU A 292 0.77 -4.81 14.64
CA LEU A 292 1.47 -4.39 13.42
C LEU A 292 2.98 -4.42 13.61
N ARG A 293 3.69 -4.86 12.57
CA ARG A 293 5.15 -4.88 12.51
C ARG A 293 5.60 -4.25 11.19
N PRO A 294 6.45 -3.21 11.23
CA PRO A 294 6.96 -2.59 10.00
C PRO A 294 7.96 -3.52 9.32
N VAL A 295 7.72 -3.84 8.04
CA VAL A 295 8.55 -4.75 7.24
C VAL A 295 9.30 -4.07 6.10
N SER A 296 8.80 -2.92 5.65
CA SER A 296 9.46 -2.08 4.65
C SER A 296 9.07 -0.62 4.86
N ASN A 297 9.89 0.28 4.36
CA ASN A 297 9.56 1.69 4.21
C ASN A 297 10.20 2.23 2.92
N GLU A 298 9.54 3.18 2.27
CA GLU A 298 10.06 3.89 1.09
C GLU A 298 9.96 5.40 1.32
N ASP A 299 11.05 6.10 1.05
CA ASP A 299 11.11 7.56 1.16
C ASP A 299 10.23 8.17 0.06
N ASN A 300 9.26 9.02 0.43
CA ASN A 300 8.56 9.83 -0.56
C ASN A 300 9.27 11.19 -0.73
N TRP A 301 10.00 11.31 -1.84
CA TRP A 301 10.79 12.49 -2.18
C TRP A 301 9.97 13.75 -2.43
N ILE A 302 8.64 13.65 -2.64
CA ILE A 302 7.74 14.80 -2.74
C ILE A 302 7.76 15.58 -1.42
N GLY A 303 7.79 14.88 -0.28
CA GLY A 303 7.91 15.50 1.04
C GLY A 303 9.16 16.38 1.12
N ASP A 304 10.32 15.81 0.80
CA ASP A 304 11.60 16.52 0.79
C ASP A 304 11.64 17.69 -0.20
N ARG A 305 11.13 17.48 -1.41
CA ARG A 305 11.16 18.49 -2.48
C ARG A 305 10.21 19.66 -2.24
N VAL A 306 9.00 19.39 -1.76
CA VAL A 306 7.94 20.39 -1.59
C VAL A 306 8.04 21.11 -0.25
N TYR A 307 8.36 20.37 0.82
CA TYR A 307 8.40 20.92 2.18
C TYR A 307 9.82 21.21 2.68
N GLY A 308 10.85 20.80 1.93
CA GLY A 308 12.26 21.01 2.30
C GLY A 308 12.75 20.07 3.40
N MET A 309 11.98 19.03 3.75
CA MET A 309 12.27 18.10 4.84
C MET A 309 11.45 16.80 4.69
N PRO A 310 11.92 15.66 5.24
CA PRO A 310 11.29 14.35 5.03
C PRO A 310 9.99 14.25 5.82
N ARG A 311 8.88 14.73 5.23
CA ARG A 311 7.55 14.71 5.88
C ARG A 311 6.67 13.54 5.50
N PHE A 312 7.02 12.84 4.42
CA PHE A 312 6.22 11.75 3.87
C PHE A 312 7.06 10.49 3.84
N MET A 313 6.44 9.36 4.20
CA MET A 313 7.09 8.06 4.21
C MET A 313 6.04 6.99 4.00
N GLU A 314 6.32 6.09 3.08
CA GLU A 314 5.52 4.89 2.89
C GLU A 314 6.00 3.80 3.84
N TYR A 315 5.06 3.04 4.40
CA TYR A 315 5.33 1.88 5.23
C TYR A 315 4.49 0.69 4.81
N THR A 316 5.12 -0.48 4.83
CA THR A 316 4.45 -1.78 4.79
C THR A 316 4.47 -2.37 6.18
N PHE A 317 3.30 -2.69 6.72
CA PHE A 317 3.13 -3.42 7.98
C PHE A 317 2.42 -4.73 7.75
N ILE A 318 2.87 -5.79 8.44
CA ILE A 318 2.06 -7.00 8.59
C ILE A 318 1.49 -7.08 10.01
N ASN A 319 0.29 -7.64 10.16
CA ASN A 319 -0.25 -8.01 11.46
C ASN A 319 0.34 -9.35 11.90
N ALA A 320 1.30 -9.32 12.81
CA ALA A 320 2.04 -10.51 13.28
C ALA A 320 1.32 -11.29 14.40
N MET A 321 0.15 -10.82 14.86
CA MET A 321 -0.59 -11.44 15.97
C MET A 321 -1.78 -12.30 15.52
N ASP A 322 -2.36 -12.03 14.34
CA ASP A 322 -3.53 -12.77 13.83
C ASP A 322 -3.14 -13.99 13.00
N LYS A 323 -2.69 -15.06 13.66
CA LYS A 323 -2.24 -16.30 13.00
C LYS A 323 -3.36 -17.11 12.36
N GLU A 324 -4.60 -16.87 12.76
CA GLU A 324 -5.76 -17.62 12.25
C GLU A 324 -6.16 -17.09 10.88
N ARG A 325 -6.20 -15.77 10.69
CA ARG A 325 -6.74 -15.16 9.47
C ARG A 325 -5.67 -14.62 8.51
N ASN A 326 -4.50 -14.24 9.03
CA ASN A 326 -3.45 -13.66 8.18
C ASN A 326 -2.74 -14.75 7.34
N LEU A 327 -2.98 -14.73 6.03
CA LEU A 327 -2.36 -15.61 5.04
C LEU A 327 -0.84 -15.67 5.11
N LEU A 328 -0.20 -14.57 5.53
CA LEU A 328 1.25 -14.46 5.63
C LEU A 328 1.82 -15.26 6.81
N LEU A 329 0.99 -15.68 7.76
CA LEU A 329 1.40 -16.42 8.97
C LEU A 329 0.99 -17.91 8.95
N TRP A 330 0.27 -18.34 7.91
CA TRP A 330 -0.20 -19.71 7.77
C TRP A 330 0.98 -20.65 7.48
N THR A 331 1.17 -21.61 8.39
CA THR A 331 2.24 -22.62 8.31
C THR A 331 1.88 -23.74 7.38
#